data_AF-A2Q620-F1
#
_entry.id   AF-A2Q620-F1
#
_cell.length_a   1.000
_cell.length_b   1.000
_cell.length_c   1.000
_cell.angle_alpha   90.00
_cell.angle_beta   90.00
_cell.angle_gamma   90.00
#
_symmetry.space_group_name_H-M   'P 1'
#
loop_
_entity.id
_entity.type
_entity.pdbx_description
1 polymer ?
#
loop_
_entity_poly.entity_id
_entity_poly.type
_entity_poly.pdbx_seq_one_letter_code
_entity_poly.pdbx_strand_id
1 'polypeptide(L)'
;MVRFKFDPGCPVEISNYDGSIYEPWFTGTIISCVSSNEFLVDYNDLELEQTVVRIHQIRPVPLPVGDFELKIGDDVDVFWKQGWWKGYVKEDLGYGKFRVSVSGTNTKVFSKEKLRVHRKWIVDNWVPPIITKQLKSHKGTDETEAGNRISELPDCILLHIMSFLEARDAVRTCILSKRWKDLCKRLTTLTYIPSWDENSFKNFKSWVLSSRDQSCSLWNLTIDTQFQEGEEDLHTLIQYALFHNLQNLNIKINPSLTPKSDLLPLILASNSLTFLELSYRRGGSIAAARSPILPKSLHLPALRTLHLEYVNFVATRDHYVDPFSNLHALNTLVLRCCYLIEDALVLCISNQTLSNLTIFHICFADEFFNEIVLSTPNLCSFTILNSLIFEQVLSSTCNLSFLQQVNIDGFKNSTWNLSEDIGEASVFLSWLQVLANVKILKIGYSIIQAIDNDFTVNDNSKKVEPPCFVRLESLTVNKESDARVPDDEIIEIVEHLLQNTTPMPRVNITEIYENYDQYYRC
;
A
#
# COMPACT_ATOMS: atom_id res chain seq x y z
N MET A 1 21.35 -8.74 21.66
CA MET A 1 20.75 -7.39 21.78
C MET A 1 19.76 -7.43 22.91
N VAL A 2 19.84 -6.50 23.86
CA VAL A 2 18.83 -6.35 24.92
C VAL A 2 17.62 -5.68 24.27
N ARG A 3 16.48 -6.38 24.19
CA ARG A 3 15.22 -5.77 23.71
C ARG A 3 14.70 -4.80 24.76
N PHE A 4 14.23 -3.64 24.35
CA PHE A 4 13.50 -2.74 25.25
C PHE A 4 12.23 -3.46 25.71
N LYS A 5 12.00 -3.54 27.03
CA LYS A 5 10.85 -4.22 27.59
C LYS A 5 9.76 -3.23 27.95
N PHE A 6 8.56 -3.50 27.46
CA PHE A 6 7.34 -2.76 27.74
C PHE A 6 6.59 -3.45 28.88
N ASP A 7 7.02 -3.18 30.12
CA ASP A 7 6.43 -3.77 31.31
C ASP A 7 5.18 -2.95 31.77
N PRO A 8 4.21 -3.58 32.46
CA PRO A 8 3.10 -2.87 33.09
C PRO A 8 3.57 -1.70 33.98
N GLY A 9 2.92 -0.55 33.82
CA GLY A 9 3.27 0.72 34.47
C GLY A 9 4.28 1.58 33.71
N CYS A 10 4.86 1.10 32.60
CA CYS A 10 5.78 1.91 31.80
C CYS A 10 5.06 3.05 31.07
N PRO A 11 5.57 4.30 31.15
CA PRO A 11 5.05 5.40 30.36
C PRO A 11 5.47 5.24 28.90
N VAL A 12 4.51 5.41 28.00
CA VAL A 12 4.68 5.26 26.56
C VAL A 12 4.04 6.42 25.81
N GLU A 13 4.48 6.59 24.58
CA GLU A 13 3.81 7.38 23.58
C GLU A 13 3.13 6.45 22.58
N ILE A 14 1.85 6.68 22.33
CA ILE A 14 0.96 5.84 21.54
C ILE A 14 0.54 6.60 20.30
N SER A 15 0.58 5.94 19.15
CA SER A 15 0.02 6.45 17.91
C SER A 15 -1.08 5.51 17.43
N ASN A 16 -2.29 6.04 17.24
CA ASN A 16 -3.49 5.24 16.90
C ASN A 16 -3.52 4.81 15.42
N TYR A 17 -2.46 5.09 14.68
CA TYR A 17 -2.39 4.97 13.23
C TYR A 17 -0.99 4.46 12.83
N ASP A 18 -0.88 3.85 11.66
CA ASP A 18 0.29 3.08 11.19
C ASP A 18 1.51 3.95 10.78
N GLY A 19 2.00 4.76 11.72
CA GLY A 19 3.30 5.43 11.63
C GLY A 19 3.40 6.47 10.51
N SER A 20 2.29 7.13 10.14
CA SER A 20 2.33 8.19 9.15
C SER A 20 3.07 9.42 9.70
N ILE A 21 3.78 10.14 8.83
CA ILE A 21 4.55 11.35 9.20
C ILE A 21 3.65 12.55 9.59
N TYR A 22 2.33 12.38 9.53
CA TYR A 22 1.33 13.42 9.77
C TYR A 22 0.56 13.27 11.08
N GLU A 23 0.90 12.28 11.91
CA GLU A 23 0.09 11.93 13.08
C GLU A 23 0.77 12.25 14.43
N PRO A 24 -0.03 12.58 15.45
CA PRO A 24 0.47 12.82 16.79
C PRO A 24 0.81 11.53 17.52
N TRP A 25 1.68 11.69 18.51
CA TRP A 25 1.94 10.71 19.55
C TRP A 25 1.29 11.17 20.86
N PHE A 26 0.38 10.37 21.40
CA PHE A 26 -0.33 10.63 22.64
C PHE A 26 0.37 9.98 23.83
N THR A 27 0.34 10.61 24.98
CA THR A 27 0.92 10.08 26.22
C THR A 27 0.00 9.04 26.83
N GLY A 28 0.56 7.91 27.26
CA GLY A 28 -0.18 6.87 27.95
C GLY A 28 0.71 5.95 28.78
N THR A 29 0.08 4.95 29.38
CA THR A 29 0.72 4.00 30.30
C THR A 29 0.32 2.57 29.93
N ILE A 30 1.28 1.65 29.95
CA ILE A 30 1.00 0.22 29.73
C ILE A 30 0.29 -0.34 30.97
N ILE A 31 -0.89 -0.91 30.78
CA ILE A 31 -1.66 -1.57 31.84
C ILE A 31 -1.26 -3.04 31.95
N SER A 32 -1.22 -3.75 30.81
CA SER A 32 -0.84 -5.16 30.77
C SER A 32 -0.35 -5.57 29.38
N CYS A 33 0.44 -6.65 29.32
CA CYS A 33 0.80 -7.31 28.07
C CYS A 33 -0.28 -8.37 27.77
N VAL A 34 -0.95 -8.24 26.62
CA VAL A 34 -2.02 -9.15 26.19
C VAL A 34 -1.42 -10.33 25.42
N SER A 35 -0.44 -10.06 24.56
CA SER A 35 0.31 -11.05 23.78
C SER A 35 1.72 -10.54 23.48
N SER A 36 2.57 -11.32 22.80
CA SER A 36 3.93 -10.89 22.45
C SER A 36 4.02 -9.62 21.58
N ASN A 37 2.90 -9.20 20.98
CA ASN A 37 2.84 -8.06 20.07
C ASN A 37 1.77 -7.02 20.48
N GLU A 38 1.01 -7.24 21.55
CA GLU A 38 -0.15 -6.43 21.92
C GLU A 38 -0.13 -6.05 23.40
N PHE A 39 -0.46 -4.78 23.66
CA PHE A 39 -0.41 -4.16 24.97
C PHE A 39 -1.72 -3.42 25.23
N LEU A 40 -2.32 -3.63 26.41
CA LEU A 40 -3.41 -2.81 26.88
C LEU A 40 -2.82 -1.51 27.43
N VAL A 41 -3.28 -0.37 26.92
CA VAL A 41 -2.78 0.95 27.32
C VAL A 41 -3.91 1.86 27.77
N ASP A 42 -3.57 2.78 28.67
CA ASP A 42 -4.44 3.85 29.17
C ASP A 42 -3.85 5.21 28.79
N TYR A 43 -4.67 6.13 28.29
CA TYR A 43 -4.21 7.45 27.84
C TYR A 43 -4.20 8.43 29.02
N ASN A 44 -3.10 9.14 29.23
CA ASN A 44 -2.95 9.98 30.44
C ASN A 44 -3.79 11.27 30.38
N ASP A 45 -4.05 11.80 29.18
CA ASP A 45 -4.61 13.14 28.98
C ASP A 45 -5.84 13.16 28.03
N LEU A 46 -6.45 12.00 27.80
CA LEU A 46 -7.63 11.81 26.95
C LEU A 46 -8.69 11.03 27.72
N GLU A 47 -9.95 11.49 27.71
CA GLU A 47 -11.11 10.73 28.23
C GLU A 47 -11.49 9.61 27.23
N LEU A 48 -10.54 8.73 26.92
CA LEU A 48 -10.72 7.59 26.03
C LEU A 48 -10.75 6.30 26.85
N GLU A 49 -11.47 5.30 26.34
CA GLU A 49 -11.44 3.96 26.91
C GLU A 49 -10.06 3.29 26.72
N GLN A 50 -9.71 2.40 27.65
CA GLN A 50 -8.49 1.60 27.55
C GLN A 50 -8.50 0.82 26.24
N THR A 51 -7.38 0.87 25.50
CA THR A 51 -7.30 0.33 24.14
C THR A 51 -6.17 -0.68 24.03
N VAL A 52 -6.35 -1.72 23.22
CA VAL A 52 -5.28 -2.66 22.86
C VAL A 52 -4.51 -2.11 21.67
N VAL A 53 -3.20 -1.93 21.82
CA VAL A 53 -2.31 -1.40 20.78
C VAL A 53 -1.18 -2.38 20.48
N ARG A 54 -0.68 -2.37 19.25
CA ARG A 54 0.41 -3.24 18.80
C ARG A 54 1.78 -2.62 19.11
N ILE A 55 2.83 -3.45 19.12
CA ILE A 55 4.19 -2.99 19.45
C ILE A 55 4.70 -1.86 18.54
N HIS A 56 4.24 -1.78 17.29
CA HIS A 56 4.63 -0.73 16.34
C HIS A 56 3.90 0.61 16.56
N GLN A 57 2.80 0.60 17.31
CA GLN A 57 2.02 1.78 17.69
C GLN A 57 2.51 2.43 18.98
N ILE A 58 3.45 1.79 19.69
CA ILE A 58 4.01 2.30 20.94
C ILE A 58 5.49 2.59 20.80
N ARG A 59 5.93 3.66 21.46
CA ARG A 59 7.33 3.94 21.71
C ARG A 59 7.50 4.37 23.16
N PRO A 60 8.68 4.22 23.77
CA PRO A 60 8.95 4.77 25.08
C PRO A 60 8.76 6.30 25.06
N VAL A 61 8.55 6.94 26.19
CA VAL A 61 8.69 8.41 26.25
C VAL A 61 10.16 8.76 26.03
N PRO A 62 10.51 9.65 25.07
CA PRO A 62 11.89 10.07 24.89
C PRO A 62 12.40 10.75 26.16
N LEU A 63 13.61 10.40 26.61
CA LEU A 63 14.17 11.07 27.79
C LEU A 63 14.34 12.56 27.50
N PRO A 64 14.04 13.43 28.48
CA PRO A 64 14.27 14.86 28.34
C PRO A 64 15.73 15.11 27.99
N VAL A 65 15.96 15.71 26.82
CA VAL A 65 17.25 16.32 26.52
C VAL A 65 17.25 17.63 27.30
N GLY A 66 18.28 17.86 28.13
CA GLY A 66 18.47 19.15 28.82
C GLY A 66 18.58 20.31 27.83
N ASP A 67 18.86 21.54 28.31
CA ASP A 67 18.89 22.77 27.50
C ASP A 67 19.45 22.56 26.09
N PHE A 68 18.55 22.43 25.12
CA PHE A 68 18.88 22.32 23.70
C PHE A 68 18.68 23.70 23.06
N GLU A 69 19.58 24.05 22.16
CA GLU A 69 19.44 25.23 21.31
C GLU A 69 18.65 24.83 20.06
N LEU A 70 17.59 25.57 19.76
CA LEU A 70 16.81 25.42 18.53
C LEU A 70 17.33 26.41 17.50
N LYS A 71 17.53 25.95 16.27
CA LYS A 71 17.91 26.79 15.12
C LYS A 71 16.82 26.73 14.06
N ILE A 72 16.78 27.77 13.23
CA ILE A 72 15.93 27.80 12.05
C ILE A 72 16.33 26.63 11.14
N GLY A 73 15.34 25.84 10.71
CA GLY A 73 15.53 24.63 9.91
C GLY A 73 15.58 23.31 10.70
N ASP A 74 15.58 23.35 12.03
CA ASP A 74 15.58 22.13 12.85
C ASP A 74 14.22 21.41 12.83
N ASP A 75 14.27 20.08 12.80
CA ASP A 75 13.12 19.20 13.03
C ASP A 75 12.83 19.08 14.54
N VAL A 76 11.57 19.31 14.93
CA VAL A 76 11.11 19.30 16.32
C VAL A 76 9.84 18.47 16.49
N ASP A 77 9.62 17.91 17.68
CA ASP A 77 8.28 17.50 18.10
C ASP A 77 7.62 18.68 18.85
N VAL A 78 6.37 18.96 18.51
CA VAL A 78 5.57 20.08 19.01
C VAL A 78 4.39 19.53 19.79
N PHE A 79 4.26 19.93 21.05
CA PHE A 79 3.09 19.58 21.85
C PHE A 79 1.90 20.46 21.47
N TRP A 80 0.91 19.87 20.80
CA TRP A 80 -0.28 20.55 20.31
C TRP A 80 -1.49 19.62 20.31
N LYS A 81 -2.67 20.13 20.69
CA LYS A 81 -3.91 19.32 20.83
C LYS A 81 -3.67 17.98 21.57
N GLN A 82 -3.04 18.05 22.74
CA GLN A 82 -2.78 16.89 23.63
C GLN A 82 -1.88 15.79 23.05
N GLY A 83 -1.19 16.04 21.93
CA GLY A 83 -0.23 15.10 21.34
C GLY A 83 1.06 15.76 20.89
N TRP A 84 2.08 14.95 20.66
CA TRP A 84 3.36 15.36 20.08
C TRP A 84 3.34 15.21 18.56
N TRP A 85 3.43 16.33 17.87
CA TRP A 85 3.39 16.40 16.40
C TRP A 85 4.77 16.69 15.86
N LYS A 86 5.14 16.07 14.74
CA LYS A 86 6.33 16.50 14.01
C LYS A 86 6.15 17.93 13.46
N GLY A 87 7.19 18.75 13.54
CA GLY A 87 7.22 20.09 12.97
C GLY A 87 8.63 20.53 12.61
N TYR A 88 8.72 21.68 11.92
CA TYR A 88 9.99 22.31 11.57
C TYR A 88 10.01 23.80 11.92
N VAL A 89 11.13 24.25 12.48
CA VAL A 89 11.31 25.64 12.89
C VAL A 89 11.52 26.52 11.65
N LYS A 90 10.59 27.45 11.38
CA LYS A 90 10.70 28.43 10.29
C LYS A 90 11.41 29.71 10.69
N GLU A 91 11.19 30.14 11.93
CA GLU A 91 11.60 31.45 12.39
C GLU A 91 11.81 31.42 13.91
N ASP A 92 12.91 32.02 14.36
CA ASP A 92 13.12 32.35 15.78
C ASP A 92 12.61 33.77 16.00
N LEU A 93 11.56 33.91 16.83
CA LEU A 93 10.94 35.20 17.13
C LEU A 93 11.57 35.87 18.36
N GLY A 94 12.60 35.27 18.96
CA GLY A 94 13.21 35.70 20.20
C GLY A 94 12.35 35.36 21.42
N TYR A 95 12.92 35.57 22.62
CA TYR A 95 12.26 35.36 23.92
C TYR A 95 11.68 33.95 24.11
N GLY A 96 12.31 32.93 23.52
CA GLY A 96 11.89 31.54 23.63
C GLY A 96 10.61 31.20 22.86
N LYS A 97 10.25 31.99 21.83
CA LYS A 97 9.12 31.72 20.93
C LYS A 97 9.62 31.42 19.52
N PHE A 98 9.04 30.37 18.93
CA PHE A 98 9.42 29.90 17.59
C PHE A 98 8.17 29.80 16.72
N ARG A 99 8.29 30.21 15.45
CA ARG A 99 7.29 29.88 14.44
C ARG A 99 7.61 28.50 13.89
N VAL A 100 6.76 27.54 14.20
CA VAL A 100 6.91 26.15 13.79
C VAL A 100 5.79 25.79 12.84
N SER A 101 6.14 25.17 11.73
CA SER A 101 5.18 24.58 10.83
C SER A 101 4.97 23.14 11.25
N VAL A 102 3.75 22.80 11.63
CA VAL A 102 3.39 21.50 12.19
C VAL A 102 2.83 20.63 11.07
N SER A 103 3.19 19.33 11.05
CA SER A 103 2.68 18.36 10.07
C SER A 103 1.16 18.46 9.92
N GLY A 104 0.68 18.55 8.67
CA GLY A 104 -0.76 18.55 8.35
C GLY A 104 -1.50 19.85 8.68
N THR A 105 -0.83 20.94 9.10
CA THR A 105 -1.48 22.21 9.43
C THR A 105 -0.64 23.44 9.04
N ASN A 106 -1.23 24.64 9.19
CA ASN A 106 -0.53 25.90 8.97
C ASN A 106 0.51 26.20 10.06
N THR A 107 1.44 27.12 9.75
CA THR A 107 2.45 27.59 10.70
C THR A 107 1.83 28.23 11.95
N LYS A 108 2.32 27.87 13.13
CA LYS A 108 1.89 28.43 14.42
C LYS A 108 3.08 28.82 15.28
N VAL A 109 2.83 29.66 16.27
CA VAL A 109 3.85 30.13 17.21
C VAL A 109 3.77 29.29 18.49
N PHE A 110 4.91 28.75 18.92
CA PHE A 110 5.02 27.91 20.11
C PHE A 110 6.13 28.45 21.02
N SER A 111 5.96 28.28 22.34
CA SER A 111 7.05 28.49 23.31
C SER A 111 8.01 27.31 23.30
N LYS A 112 9.28 27.54 23.66
CA LYS A 112 10.33 26.51 23.75
C LYS A 112 9.91 25.30 24.58
N GLU A 113 9.12 25.50 25.63
CA GLU A 113 8.60 24.46 26.53
C GLU A 113 7.66 23.46 25.84
N LYS A 114 7.02 23.86 24.73
CA LYS A 114 6.15 22.98 23.92
C LYS A 114 6.90 22.31 22.78
N LEU A 115 8.23 22.45 22.73
CA LEU A 115 9.08 21.91 21.69
C LEU A 115 10.07 20.93 22.31
N ARG A 116 10.45 19.91 21.55
CA ARG A 116 11.58 19.04 21.84
C ARG A 116 12.25 18.60 20.55
N VAL A 117 13.49 18.12 20.63
CA VAL A 117 14.21 17.59 19.47
C VAL A 117 13.44 16.40 18.89
N HIS A 118 13.16 16.43 17.58
CA HIS A 118 12.51 15.31 16.89
C HIS A 118 13.45 14.09 16.86
N ARG A 119 12.92 12.91 17.20
CA ARG A 119 13.66 11.62 17.14
C ARG A 119 12.75 10.51 16.62
N LYS A 120 13.36 9.52 15.95
CA LYS A 120 12.65 8.32 15.49
C LYS A 120 12.94 7.14 16.43
N TRP A 121 11.92 6.36 16.77
CA TRP A 121 12.07 5.09 17.49
C TRP A 121 12.11 3.96 16.46
N ILE A 122 13.23 3.23 16.36
CA ILE A 122 13.47 2.20 15.35
C ILE A 122 14.15 1.01 16.04
N VAL A 123 13.54 -0.18 15.95
CA VAL A 123 14.10 -1.46 16.44
C VAL A 123 14.68 -1.32 17.85
N ASP A 124 13.81 -1.05 18.82
CA ASP A 124 14.12 -0.91 20.25
C ASP A 124 15.11 0.22 20.60
N ASN A 125 15.33 1.19 19.71
CA ASN A 125 16.28 2.28 19.93
C ASN A 125 15.80 3.64 19.39
N TRP A 126 16.15 4.71 20.11
CA TRP A 126 16.02 6.08 19.61
C TRP A 126 17.11 6.38 18.58
N VAL A 127 16.75 7.05 17.49
CA VAL A 127 17.67 7.48 16.43
C VAL A 127 17.63 9.01 16.32
N PRO A 128 18.76 9.71 16.54
CA PRO A 128 20.01 9.20 17.14
C PRO A 128 19.82 8.76 18.62
N PRO A 129 20.68 7.86 19.14
CA PRO A 129 20.57 7.36 20.52
C PRO A 129 20.60 8.47 21.56
N ILE A 130 19.91 8.26 22.69
CA ILE A 130 20.00 9.19 23.83
C ILE A 130 21.33 8.93 24.54
N ILE A 131 22.35 9.74 24.22
CA ILE A 131 23.63 9.69 24.93
C ILE A 131 23.48 10.49 26.23
N THR A 132 23.31 9.78 27.35
CA THR A 132 23.33 10.36 28.70
C THR A 132 24.73 10.90 29.12
N LYS A 133 25.78 10.65 28.33
CA LYS A 133 27.19 11.02 28.62
C LYS A 133 27.53 12.53 28.48
N GLN A 134 26.58 13.45 28.26
CA GLN A 134 26.89 14.90 28.20
C GLN A 134 26.51 15.73 29.44
N LEU A 135 26.23 15.08 30.58
CA LEU A 135 26.10 15.77 31.87
C LEU A 135 26.83 15.02 32.99
N LYS A 136 28.17 15.12 32.96
CA LYS A 136 29.07 15.41 34.10
C LYS A 136 30.51 15.16 33.66
N SER A 137 31.34 16.20 33.71
CA SER A 137 32.79 16.03 33.69
C SER A 137 33.21 15.15 34.88
N HIS A 138 34.03 14.13 34.65
CA HIS A 138 35.32 13.94 35.30
C HIS A 138 36.02 12.68 34.75
N LYS A 139 37.24 12.93 34.23
CA LYS A 139 38.40 12.06 33.97
C LYS A 139 38.28 10.57 34.32
N GLY A 140 38.72 9.72 33.38
CA GLY A 140 39.47 8.51 33.70
C GLY A 140 39.17 7.28 32.85
N THR A 141 40.06 7.04 31.87
CA THR A 141 40.56 5.74 31.39
C THR A 141 39.62 4.71 30.72
N ASP A 142 39.97 4.45 29.46
CA ASP A 142 39.89 3.18 28.71
C ASP A 142 38.50 2.58 28.39
N GLU A 143 37.89 3.12 27.33
CA GLU A 143 37.05 2.37 26.39
C GLU A 143 37.56 2.61 24.95
N THR A 144 38.82 2.29 24.68
CA THR A 144 39.28 2.02 23.30
C THR A 144 38.98 0.56 22.96
N GLU A 145 38.38 0.34 21.79
CA GLU A 145 38.08 -0.97 21.15
C GLU A 145 36.66 -1.57 21.28
N ALA A 146 35.62 -0.74 21.27
CA ALA A 146 34.45 -1.07 20.44
C ALA A 146 34.68 -0.45 19.04
N GLY A 147 35.70 -0.95 18.34
CA GLY A 147 36.10 -0.48 17.01
C GLY A 147 34.90 -0.45 16.05
N ASN A 148 34.92 0.46 15.08
CA ASN A 148 33.87 0.69 14.09
C ASN A 148 33.54 -0.59 13.27
N ARG A 149 32.82 -1.54 13.85
CA ARG A 149 32.44 -2.82 13.23
C ARG A 149 31.72 -2.66 11.89
N ILE A 150 31.00 -1.54 11.73
CA ILE A 150 30.30 -1.23 10.47
C ILE A 150 31.28 -0.83 9.36
N SER A 151 32.38 -0.16 9.69
CA SER A 151 33.41 0.24 8.73
C SER A 151 34.27 -0.93 8.26
N GLU A 152 34.23 -2.06 8.97
CA GLU A 152 34.91 -3.32 8.60
C GLU A 152 34.06 -4.17 7.64
N LEU A 153 32.76 -3.90 7.51
CA LEU A 153 31.89 -4.65 6.61
C LEU A 153 32.34 -4.50 5.14
N PRO A 154 32.19 -5.54 4.30
CA PRO A 154 32.45 -5.44 2.86
C PRO A 154 31.53 -4.43 2.15
N ASP A 155 32.00 -3.87 1.03
CA ASP A 155 31.26 -2.87 0.25
C ASP A 155 29.86 -3.35 -0.15
N CYS A 156 29.71 -4.62 -0.52
CA CYS A 156 28.42 -5.19 -0.91
C CYS A 156 27.40 -5.17 0.23
N ILE A 157 27.84 -5.38 1.48
CA ILE A 157 26.96 -5.34 2.65
C ILE A 157 26.57 -3.90 2.97
N LEU A 158 27.52 -2.94 2.85
CA LEU A 158 27.22 -1.53 3.04
C LEU A 158 26.22 -1.01 2.00
N LEU A 159 26.39 -1.38 0.72
CA LEU A 159 25.45 -1.07 -0.35
C LEU A 159 24.07 -1.69 -0.09
N HIS A 160 24.02 -2.93 0.39
CA HIS A 160 22.78 -3.58 0.77
C HIS A 160 22.08 -2.86 1.93
N ILE A 161 22.80 -2.48 2.98
CA ILE A 161 22.25 -1.70 4.09
C ILE A 161 21.71 -0.35 3.59
N MET A 162 22.47 0.38 2.78
CA MET A 162 22.03 1.64 2.19
C MET A 162 20.81 1.49 1.28
N SER A 163 20.65 0.33 0.61
CA SER A 163 19.52 0.06 -0.30
C SER A 163 18.15 0.02 0.40
N PHE A 164 18.13 -0.15 1.73
CA PHE A 164 16.92 -0.06 2.54
C PHE A 164 16.58 1.37 2.98
N LEU A 165 17.48 2.33 2.75
CA LEU A 165 17.28 3.74 3.12
C LEU A 165 16.62 4.50 1.95
N GLU A 166 15.83 5.52 2.30
CA GLU A 166 15.48 6.57 1.33
C GLU A 166 16.76 7.19 0.76
N ALA A 167 16.73 7.59 -0.51
CA ALA A 167 17.92 8.11 -1.18
C ALA A 167 18.53 9.32 -0.45
N ARG A 168 17.68 10.19 0.13
CA ARG A 168 18.12 11.32 0.96
C ARG A 168 18.95 10.86 2.16
N ASP A 169 18.50 9.84 2.87
CA ASP A 169 19.17 9.33 4.06
C ASP A 169 20.42 8.53 3.69
N ALA A 170 20.38 7.77 2.59
CA ALA A 170 21.57 7.14 2.01
C ALA A 170 22.67 8.18 1.70
N VAL A 171 22.31 9.31 1.08
CA VAL A 171 23.26 10.41 0.82
C VAL A 171 23.79 11.03 2.10
N ARG A 172 22.97 11.19 3.14
CA ARG A 172 23.44 11.71 4.44
C ARG A 172 24.50 10.83 5.08
N THR A 173 24.48 9.52 4.85
CA THR A 173 25.54 8.63 5.36
C THR A 173 26.93 8.92 4.78
N CYS A 174 27.03 9.71 3.71
CA CYS A 174 28.31 10.13 3.12
C CYS A 174 29.19 10.93 4.10
N ILE A 175 28.62 11.52 5.15
CA ILE A 175 29.38 12.25 6.18
C ILE A 175 30.22 11.31 7.06
N LEU A 176 29.90 10.00 7.08
CA LEU A 176 30.55 9.03 7.95
C LEU A 176 32.00 8.74 7.53
N SER A 177 32.28 8.69 6.22
CA SER A 177 33.65 8.59 5.68
C SER A 177 33.67 8.75 4.16
N LYS A 178 34.88 8.91 3.59
CA LYS A 178 35.10 8.90 2.13
C LYS A 178 34.57 7.63 1.46
N ARG A 179 34.71 6.46 2.11
CA ARG A 179 34.22 5.19 1.59
C ARG A 179 32.70 5.18 1.40
N TRP A 180 31.95 5.68 2.37
CA TRP A 180 30.49 5.76 2.29
C TRP A 180 30.04 6.76 1.22
N LYS A 181 30.78 7.87 1.05
CA LYS A 181 30.55 8.83 -0.04
C LYS A 181 30.70 8.20 -1.42
N ASP A 182 31.69 7.34 -1.64
CA ASP A 182 31.88 6.68 -2.93
C ASP A 182 30.91 5.53 -3.16
N LEU A 183 30.56 4.77 -2.10
CA LEU A 183 29.56 3.72 -2.18
C LEU A 183 28.16 4.26 -2.49
N CYS A 184 27.78 5.41 -1.91
CA CYS A 184 26.48 6.01 -2.17
C CYS A 184 26.25 6.31 -3.67
N LYS A 185 27.32 6.60 -4.43
CA LYS A 185 27.22 6.81 -5.89
C LYS A 185 26.90 5.53 -6.66
N ARG A 186 27.17 4.36 -6.09
CA ARG A 186 27.00 3.03 -6.72
C ARG A 186 25.67 2.36 -6.36
N LEU A 187 24.74 3.10 -5.75
CA LEU A 187 23.44 2.57 -5.36
C LEU A 187 22.62 2.13 -6.59
N THR A 188 22.10 0.91 -6.50
CA THR A 188 21.25 0.27 -7.50
C THR A 188 19.76 0.36 -7.15
N THR A 189 19.44 0.80 -5.94
CA THR A 189 18.07 0.98 -5.44
C THR A 189 17.95 2.39 -4.92
N LEU A 190 16.98 3.15 -5.45
CA LEU A 190 16.70 4.52 -5.05
C LEU A 190 15.22 4.69 -4.75
N THR A 191 14.93 5.19 -3.56
CA THR A 191 13.58 5.54 -3.13
C THR A 191 13.51 7.03 -2.84
N TYR A 192 12.60 7.71 -3.54
CA TYR A 192 12.25 9.11 -3.31
C TYR A 192 10.87 9.19 -2.67
N ILE A 193 10.84 9.77 -1.47
CA ILE A 193 9.62 10.14 -0.76
C ILE A 193 9.56 11.66 -0.73
N PRO A 194 8.41 12.27 -1.07
CA PRO A 194 8.27 13.71 -1.13
C PRO A 194 8.49 14.29 0.26
N SER A 195 9.23 15.39 0.29
CA SER A 195 9.43 16.19 1.50
C SER A 195 8.65 17.49 1.38
N TRP A 196 8.67 18.35 2.39
CA TRP A 196 8.03 19.67 2.30
C TRP A 196 8.84 20.71 1.53
N ASP A 197 10.09 20.39 1.22
CA ASP A 197 10.93 21.22 0.36
C ASP A 197 10.48 21.02 -1.09
N GLU A 198 9.91 22.07 -1.71
CA GLU A 198 9.48 22.07 -3.12
C GLU A 198 10.64 21.77 -4.08
N ASN A 199 11.88 22.08 -3.69
CA ASN A 199 13.07 21.75 -4.45
C ASN A 199 13.60 20.33 -4.19
N SER A 200 13.04 19.58 -3.26
CA SER A 200 13.59 18.27 -2.86
C SER A 200 13.63 17.27 -4.01
N PHE A 201 12.61 17.25 -4.86
CA PHE A 201 12.60 16.41 -6.05
C PHE A 201 13.67 16.84 -7.06
N LYS A 202 13.78 18.15 -7.32
CA LYS A 202 14.80 18.71 -8.21
C LYS A 202 16.22 18.43 -7.71
N ASN A 203 16.44 18.53 -6.40
CA ASN A 203 17.70 18.21 -5.74
C ASN A 203 18.02 16.71 -5.85
N PHE A 204 17.03 15.86 -5.61
CA PHE A 204 17.15 14.42 -5.79
C PHE A 204 17.51 14.06 -7.23
N LYS A 205 16.75 14.57 -8.21
CA LYS A 205 17.05 14.42 -9.64
C LYS A 205 18.47 14.87 -9.96
N SER A 206 18.85 16.08 -9.55
CA SER A 206 20.18 16.64 -9.80
C SER A 206 21.29 15.74 -9.27
N TRP A 207 21.11 15.19 -8.07
CA TRP A 207 22.04 14.23 -7.49
C TRP A 207 22.11 12.93 -8.28
N VAL A 208 20.96 12.35 -8.66
CA VAL A 208 20.91 11.10 -9.46
C VAL A 208 21.63 11.29 -10.80
N LEU A 209 21.36 12.38 -11.50
CA LEU A 209 21.95 12.63 -12.82
C LEU A 209 23.44 12.96 -12.78
N SER A 210 23.87 13.73 -11.76
CA SER A 210 25.22 14.33 -11.75
C SER A 210 26.21 13.62 -10.84
N SER A 211 25.75 12.93 -9.80
CA SER A 211 26.62 12.36 -8.75
C SER A 211 26.69 10.84 -8.77
N ARG A 212 25.68 10.15 -9.31
CA ARG A 212 25.65 8.69 -9.39
C ARG A 212 26.72 8.19 -10.36
N ASP A 213 27.29 7.03 -10.06
CA ASP A 213 28.18 6.32 -10.97
C ASP A 213 27.35 5.77 -12.14
N GLN A 214 27.52 6.37 -13.31
CA GLN A 214 26.78 6.03 -14.53
C GLN A 214 27.12 4.63 -15.06
N SER A 215 28.25 4.05 -14.66
CA SER A 215 28.61 2.68 -15.03
C SER A 215 27.80 1.63 -14.26
N CYS A 216 27.23 2.01 -13.11
CA CYS A 216 26.38 1.13 -12.31
C CYS A 216 24.95 1.11 -12.85
N SER A 217 24.32 -0.05 -12.93
CA SER A 217 22.88 -0.16 -13.22
C SER A 217 22.05 0.49 -12.11
N LEU A 218 20.87 0.98 -12.46
CA LEU A 218 19.83 1.36 -11.50
C LEU A 218 18.73 0.32 -11.61
N TRP A 219 18.65 -0.63 -10.66
CA TRP A 219 17.70 -1.75 -10.74
C TRP A 219 16.31 -1.39 -10.24
N ASN A 220 16.24 -0.64 -9.14
CA ASN A 220 14.98 -0.28 -8.48
C ASN A 220 14.86 1.23 -8.34
N LEU A 221 13.71 1.76 -8.75
CA LEU A 221 13.38 3.16 -8.59
C LEU A 221 11.94 3.28 -8.07
N THR A 222 11.79 3.84 -6.88
CA THR A 222 10.49 4.16 -6.30
C THR A 222 10.37 5.68 -6.17
N ILE A 223 9.30 6.25 -6.72
CA ILE A 223 9.05 7.69 -6.69
C ILE A 223 7.61 7.92 -6.24
N ASP A 224 7.44 8.66 -5.17
CA ASP A 224 6.15 9.24 -4.79
C ASP A 224 6.18 10.75 -5.10
N THR A 225 5.31 11.22 -5.99
CA THR A 225 5.19 12.63 -6.35
C THR A 225 3.95 13.22 -5.70
N GLN A 226 4.14 14.20 -4.81
CA GLN A 226 3.06 14.96 -4.18
C GLN A 226 2.88 16.35 -4.78
N PHE A 227 3.78 16.83 -5.63
CA PHE A 227 3.80 18.22 -6.10
C PHE A 227 3.02 18.41 -7.40
N GLN A 228 2.50 19.64 -7.58
CA GLN A 228 1.80 20.07 -8.81
C GLN A 228 2.77 20.37 -9.96
N GLU A 229 4.07 20.51 -9.69
CA GLU A 229 5.12 20.86 -10.65
C GLU A 229 6.24 19.81 -10.64
N GLY A 230 6.99 19.71 -11.75
CA GLY A 230 8.13 18.79 -11.88
C GLY A 230 7.93 17.60 -12.82
N GLU A 231 6.96 17.66 -13.72
CA GLU A 231 6.75 16.62 -14.73
C GLU A 231 7.97 16.44 -15.65
N GLU A 232 8.56 17.53 -16.15
CA GLU A 232 9.76 17.47 -17.00
C GLU A 232 10.95 16.89 -16.23
N ASP A 233 11.02 17.17 -14.94
CA ASP A 233 12.02 16.61 -14.04
C ASP A 233 11.80 15.10 -13.85
N LEU A 234 10.55 14.65 -13.71
CA LEU A 234 10.19 13.24 -13.62
C LEU A 234 10.47 12.50 -14.91
N HIS A 235 10.05 13.05 -16.04
CA HIS A 235 10.32 12.51 -17.37
C HIS A 235 11.83 12.31 -17.57
N THR A 236 12.63 13.34 -17.29
CA THR A 236 14.09 13.27 -17.42
C THR A 236 14.69 12.20 -16.50
N LEU A 237 14.21 12.09 -15.26
CA LEU A 237 14.67 11.10 -14.30
C LEU A 237 14.33 9.67 -14.74
N ILE A 238 13.10 9.44 -15.21
CA ILE A 238 12.66 8.14 -15.71
C ILE A 238 13.45 7.76 -16.96
N GLN A 239 13.64 8.70 -17.90
CA GLN A 239 14.43 8.47 -19.09
C GLN A 239 15.86 8.04 -18.75
N TYR A 240 16.50 8.74 -17.81
CA TYR A 240 17.80 8.34 -17.28
C TYR A 240 17.75 6.93 -16.67
N ALA A 241 16.77 6.66 -15.80
CA ALA A 241 16.68 5.38 -15.12
C ALA A 241 16.54 4.20 -16.10
N LEU A 242 15.66 4.34 -17.09
CA LEU A 242 15.47 3.36 -18.17
C LEU A 242 16.76 3.12 -18.96
N PHE A 243 17.50 4.18 -19.30
CA PHE A 243 18.82 4.07 -19.96
C PHE A 243 19.85 3.31 -19.09
N HIS A 244 19.68 3.32 -17.78
CA HIS A 244 20.55 2.64 -16.82
C HIS A 244 20.03 1.26 -16.37
N ASN A 245 19.31 0.55 -17.24
CA ASN A 245 18.84 -0.83 -17.05
C ASN A 245 17.89 -0.98 -15.86
N LEU A 246 16.92 -0.08 -15.74
CA LEU A 246 15.84 -0.18 -14.76
C LEU A 246 14.99 -1.43 -14.98
N GLN A 247 14.84 -2.21 -13.91
CA GLN A 247 14.05 -3.45 -13.89
C GLN A 247 12.75 -3.28 -13.10
N ASN A 248 12.79 -2.55 -11.98
CA ASN A 248 11.64 -2.37 -11.12
C ASN A 248 11.34 -0.88 -10.93
N LEU A 249 10.18 -0.47 -11.39
CA LEU A 249 9.71 0.91 -11.34
C LEU A 249 8.40 0.99 -10.57
N ASN A 250 8.38 1.77 -9.49
CA ASN A 250 7.16 2.14 -8.77
C ASN A 250 7.00 3.66 -8.81
N ILE A 251 5.90 4.13 -9.37
CA ILE A 251 5.57 5.56 -9.42
C ILE A 251 4.18 5.80 -8.86
N LYS A 252 4.10 6.68 -7.86
CA LYS A 252 2.85 7.25 -7.35
C LYS A 252 2.74 8.70 -7.80
N ILE A 253 1.80 8.99 -8.70
CA ILE A 253 1.66 10.29 -9.39
C ILE A 253 0.51 11.07 -8.77
N ASN A 254 0.73 12.36 -8.44
CA ASN A 254 -0.36 13.25 -8.05
C ASN A 254 -1.29 13.54 -9.27
N PRO A 255 -2.62 13.43 -9.14
CA PRO A 255 -3.60 13.65 -10.21
C PRO A 255 -3.63 15.10 -10.74
N SER A 256 -3.03 16.03 -10.00
CA SER A 256 -2.85 17.42 -10.44
C SER A 256 -1.78 17.56 -11.53
N LEU A 257 -0.88 16.57 -11.65
CA LEU A 257 0.02 16.45 -12.79
C LEU A 257 -0.79 15.81 -13.93
N THR A 258 -1.36 16.64 -14.80
CA THR A 258 -1.84 16.12 -16.11
C THR A 258 -0.61 15.62 -16.84
N PRO A 259 -0.46 14.32 -17.14
CA PRO A 259 0.69 13.88 -17.91
C PRO A 259 0.58 14.56 -19.28
N LYS A 260 1.60 15.31 -19.70
CA LYS A 260 1.91 15.43 -21.12
C LYS A 260 1.96 14.01 -21.68
N SER A 261 1.54 13.86 -22.93
CA SER A 261 1.31 12.58 -23.61
C SER A 261 2.47 11.58 -23.57
N ASP A 262 3.68 11.98 -23.16
CA ASP A 262 4.92 11.29 -23.50
C ASP A 262 5.52 10.45 -22.35
N LEU A 263 5.17 10.69 -21.07
CA LEU A 263 5.72 9.90 -19.95
C LEU A 263 5.29 8.43 -20.00
N LEU A 264 4.00 8.18 -20.25
CA LEU A 264 3.48 6.81 -20.36
C LEU A 264 4.10 6.07 -21.55
N PRO A 265 4.12 6.63 -22.78
CA PRO A 265 4.86 6.05 -23.90
C PRO A 265 6.34 5.76 -23.60
N LEU A 266 7.03 6.65 -22.87
CA LEU A 266 8.42 6.44 -22.47
C LEU A 266 8.59 5.18 -21.60
N ILE A 267 7.75 5.02 -20.58
CA ILE A 267 7.78 3.86 -19.68
C ILE A 267 7.41 2.59 -20.44
N LEU A 268 6.34 2.66 -21.24
CA LEU A 268 5.79 1.54 -22.02
C LEU A 268 6.71 1.10 -23.17
N ALA A 269 7.72 1.89 -23.55
CA ALA A 269 8.73 1.53 -24.54
C ALA A 269 9.94 0.79 -23.93
N SER A 270 9.93 0.50 -22.62
CA SER A 270 11.05 -0.14 -21.94
C SER A 270 11.19 -1.63 -22.29
N ASN A 271 12.44 -2.04 -22.56
CA ASN A 271 12.79 -3.45 -22.80
C ASN A 271 13.35 -4.16 -21.56
N SER A 272 13.66 -3.42 -20.48
CA SER A 272 14.33 -3.97 -19.29
C SER A 272 13.43 -4.12 -18.08
N LEU A 273 12.25 -3.49 -18.08
CA LEU A 273 11.33 -3.54 -16.94
C LEU A 273 10.76 -4.95 -16.74
N THR A 274 10.93 -5.49 -15.54
CA THR A 274 10.34 -6.74 -15.05
C THR A 274 9.19 -6.50 -14.08
N PHE A 275 9.19 -5.36 -13.38
CA PHE A 275 8.13 -4.92 -12.48
C PHE A 275 7.76 -3.47 -12.77
N LEU A 276 6.46 -3.20 -12.88
CA LEU A 276 5.94 -1.85 -13.05
C LEU A 276 4.72 -1.66 -12.16
N GLU A 277 4.79 -0.66 -11.28
CA GLU A 277 3.66 -0.14 -10.53
C GLU A 277 3.43 1.32 -10.90
N LEU A 278 2.25 1.60 -11.47
CA LEU A 278 1.79 2.93 -11.82
C LEU A 278 0.51 3.22 -11.05
N SER A 279 0.60 4.13 -10.08
CA SER A 279 -0.50 4.55 -9.23
C SER A 279 -0.75 6.04 -9.41
N TYR A 280 -1.95 6.43 -9.80
CA TYR A 280 -2.35 7.85 -9.86
C TYR A 280 -3.19 8.19 -8.64
N ARG A 281 -2.72 9.03 -7.70
CA ARG A 281 -3.45 9.31 -6.46
C ARG A 281 -4.87 9.83 -6.76
N ARG A 282 -5.83 9.48 -5.90
CA ARG A 282 -7.22 9.94 -6.02
C ARG A 282 -7.32 11.46 -5.87
N GLY A 283 -7.78 12.14 -6.91
CA GLY A 283 -8.03 13.59 -6.92
C GLY A 283 -9.50 13.92 -6.66
N GLY A 284 -9.97 13.85 -5.41
CA GLY A 284 -11.35 14.22 -5.06
C GLY A 284 -12.44 13.45 -5.82
N SER A 285 -13.65 14.02 -5.91
CA SER A 285 -14.87 13.34 -6.40
C SER A 285 -14.93 13.08 -7.91
N ILE A 286 -13.93 13.47 -8.70
CA ILE A 286 -13.91 13.41 -10.17
C ILE A 286 -12.73 12.55 -10.67
N ALA A 287 -12.38 11.49 -9.94
CA ALA A 287 -11.17 10.70 -10.15
C ALA A 287 -11.02 10.18 -11.60
N ALA A 288 -12.10 9.68 -12.21
CA ALA A 288 -12.06 9.16 -13.58
C ALA A 288 -11.66 10.22 -14.64
N ALA A 289 -12.08 11.48 -14.51
CA ALA A 289 -11.81 12.48 -15.56
C ALA A 289 -10.36 13.00 -15.59
N ARG A 290 -9.57 12.72 -14.55
CA ARG A 290 -8.18 13.20 -14.42
C ARG A 290 -7.14 12.09 -14.51
N SER A 291 -7.56 10.84 -14.40
CA SER A 291 -6.70 9.68 -14.61
C SER A 291 -6.26 9.57 -16.07
N PRO A 292 -5.04 9.11 -16.34
CA PRO A 292 -4.57 8.96 -17.71
C PRO A 292 -5.23 7.79 -18.43
N ILE A 293 -5.37 7.93 -19.74
CA ILE A 293 -5.82 6.87 -20.62
C ILE A 293 -4.60 6.04 -21.03
N LEU A 294 -4.62 4.76 -20.73
CA LEU A 294 -3.58 3.83 -21.19
C LEU A 294 -3.75 3.53 -22.68
N PRO A 295 -2.64 3.28 -23.40
CA PRO A 295 -2.72 2.81 -24.78
C PRO A 295 -3.53 1.51 -24.88
N LYS A 296 -4.22 1.37 -26.02
CA LYS A 296 -5.02 0.19 -26.37
C LYS A 296 -4.26 -1.13 -26.34
N SER A 297 -2.92 -1.07 -26.41
CA SER A 297 -2.04 -2.23 -26.32
C SER A 297 -0.72 -1.84 -25.67
N LEU A 298 -0.26 -2.63 -24.71
CA LEU A 298 1.00 -2.41 -23.98
C LEU A 298 2.08 -3.36 -24.51
N HIS A 299 3.29 -2.84 -24.70
CA HIS A 299 4.42 -3.63 -25.20
C HIS A 299 5.63 -3.54 -24.25
N LEU A 300 5.68 -4.41 -23.25
CA LEU A 300 6.79 -4.53 -22.31
C LEU A 300 7.29 -5.98 -22.30
N PRO A 301 8.29 -6.34 -23.13
CA PRO A 301 8.60 -7.73 -23.45
C PRO A 301 9.18 -8.53 -22.26
N ALA A 302 9.80 -7.86 -21.29
CA ALA A 302 10.39 -8.49 -20.11
C ALA A 302 9.50 -8.43 -18.86
N LEU A 303 8.32 -7.79 -18.95
CA LEU A 303 7.49 -7.49 -17.78
C LEU A 303 6.85 -8.74 -17.21
N ARG A 304 7.07 -8.99 -15.93
CA ARG A 304 6.53 -10.13 -15.17
C ARG A 304 5.41 -9.71 -14.23
N THR A 305 5.47 -8.49 -13.72
CA THR A 305 4.48 -7.97 -12.78
C THR A 305 4.04 -6.57 -13.19
N LEU A 306 2.73 -6.39 -13.34
CA LEU A 306 2.10 -5.11 -13.69
C LEU A 306 1.06 -4.76 -12.64
N HIS A 307 1.26 -3.64 -11.96
CA HIS A 307 0.33 -3.07 -11.00
C HIS A 307 -0.15 -1.72 -11.56
N LEU A 308 -1.46 -1.59 -11.73
CA LEU A 308 -2.10 -0.38 -12.22
C LEU A 308 -3.13 0.08 -11.21
N GLU A 309 -3.03 1.34 -10.80
CA GLU A 309 -3.97 1.94 -9.85
C GLU A 309 -4.45 3.29 -10.36
N TYR A 310 -5.78 3.49 -10.38
CA TYR A 310 -6.45 4.71 -10.87
C TYR A 310 -6.08 5.09 -12.32
N VAL A 311 -6.13 4.14 -13.25
CA VAL A 311 -5.93 4.38 -14.69
C VAL A 311 -7.23 4.19 -15.47
N ASN A 312 -7.31 4.84 -16.64
CA ASN A 312 -8.44 4.73 -17.54
C ASN A 312 -8.14 3.84 -18.73
N PHE A 313 -9.17 3.12 -19.16
CA PHE A 313 -9.17 2.24 -20.32
C PHE A 313 -10.27 2.65 -21.29
N VAL A 314 -9.94 2.69 -22.58
CA VAL A 314 -10.88 2.98 -23.67
C VAL A 314 -11.01 1.77 -24.57
N ALA A 315 -12.21 1.54 -25.11
CA ALA A 315 -12.48 0.43 -26.00
C ALA A 315 -11.57 0.43 -27.23
N THR A 316 -11.11 -0.77 -27.60
CA THR A 316 -10.33 -0.99 -28.82
C THR A 316 -11.26 -1.09 -30.03
N ARG A 317 -12.21 -2.03 -29.98
CA ARG A 317 -13.29 -2.31 -30.92
C ARG A 317 -14.45 -2.96 -30.16
N ASP A 318 -15.68 -2.78 -30.63
CA ASP A 318 -16.88 -3.48 -30.13
C ASP A 318 -17.04 -3.42 -28.60
N HIS A 319 -16.70 -2.30 -27.97
CA HIS A 319 -16.74 -2.09 -26.51
C HIS A 319 -15.72 -2.88 -25.67
N TYR A 320 -14.81 -3.64 -26.31
CA TYR A 320 -13.78 -4.45 -25.67
C TYR A 320 -12.51 -3.68 -25.33
N VAL A 321 -12.01 -3.87 -24.11
CA VAL A 321 -10.69 -3.44 -23.65
C VAL A 321 -9.81 -4.67 -23.39
N ASP A 322 -8.66 -4.76 -24.06
CA ASP A 322 -7.63 -5.78 -23.77
C ASP A 322 -6.21 -5.25 -24.06
N PRO A 323 -5.63 -4.48 -23.13
CA PRO A 323 -4.32 -3.90 -23.32
C PRO A 323 -3.18 -4.86 -22.97
N PHE A 324 -3.47 -6.04 -22.42
CA PHE A 324 -2.50 -6.94 -21.78
C PHE A 324 -2.04 -8.11 -22.68
N SER A 325 -2.72 -8.33 -23.81
CA SER A 325 -2.46 -9.42 -24.76
C SER A 325 -1.02 -9.53 -25.28
N ASN A 326 -0.31 -8.41 -25.41
CA ASN A 326 1.07 -8.36 -25.93
C ASN A 326 2.15 -8.45 -24.83
N LEU A 327 1.78 -8.67 -23.57
CA LEU A 327 2.71 -8.82 -22.44
C LEU A 327 3.12 -10.29 -22.26
N HIS A 328 4.00 -10.78 -23.13
CA HIS A 328 4.34 -12.20 -23.27
C HIS A 328 5.12 -12.84 -22.10
N ALA A 329 5.63 -12.05 -21.16
CA ALA A 329 6.33 -12.55 -19.96
C ALA A 329 5.52 -12.32 -18.66
N LEU A 330 4.30 -11.78 -18.77
CA LEU A 330 3.50 -11.34 -17.64
C LEU A 330 3.05 -12.54 -16.82
N ASN A 331 3.33 -12.52 -15.52
CA ASN A 331 2.94 -13.54 -14.57
C ASN A 331 1.88 -13.02 -13.58
N THR A 332 1.98 -11.75 -13.18
CA THR A 332 1.10 -11.13 -12.19
C THR A 332 0.53 -9.82 -12.72
N LEU A 333 -0.79 -9.69 -12.68
CA LEU A 333 -1.54 -8.48 -13.03
C LEU A 333 -2.38 -8.05 -11.85
N VAL A 334 -2.22 -6.80 -11.44
CA VAL A 334 -3.01 -6.18 -10.36
C VAL A 334 -3.66 -4.91 -10.91
N LEU A 335 -4.98 -4.86 -10.87
CA LEU A 335 -5.79 -3.70 -11.27
C LEU A 335 -6.50 -3.17 -10.02
N ARG A 336 -6.25 -1.92 -9.63
CA ARG A 336 -6.89 -1.28 -8.48
C ARG A 336 -7.59 0.01 -8.89
N CYS A 337 -8.86 0.17 -8.51
CA CYS A 337 -9.63 1.39 -8.75
C CYS A 337 -9.52 1.90 -10.20
N CYS A 338 -9.51 1.00 -11.19
CA CYS A 338 -9.38 1.35 -12.60
C CYS A 338 -10.74 1.63 -13.23
N TYR A 339 -10.77 2.45 -14.29
CA TYR A 339 -12.00 2.88 -14.95
C TYR A 339 -12.02 2.44 -16.41
N LEU A 340 -13.12 1.82 -16.83
CA LEU A 340 -13.50 1.70 -18.23
C LEU A 340 -14.37 2.92 -18.57
N ILE A 341 -13.93 3.73 -19.53
CA ILE A 341 -14.57 5.00 -19.88
C ILE A 341 -15.14 4.97 -21.30
N GLU A 342 -15.93 6.00 -21.64
CA GLU A 342 -16.57 6.13 -22.95
C GLU A 342 -17.51 4.95 -23.24
N ASP A 343 -17.30 4.24 -24.35
CA ASP A 343 -18.09 3.11 -24.79
C ASP A 343 -17.51 1.76 -24.34
N ALA A 344 -16.58 1.73 -23.38
CA ALA A 344 -15.97 0.50 -22.88
C ALA A 344 -16.90 -0.24 -21.89
N LEU A 345 -17.38 -1.42 -22.29
CA LEU A 345 -18.31 -2.25 -21.51
C LEU A 345 -17.70 -3.59 -21.09
N VAL A 346 -16.67 -4.06 -21.79
CA VAL A 346 -16.08 -5.38 -21.59
C VAL A 346 -14.59 -5.27 -21.30
N LEU A 347 -14.18 -5.72 -20.11
CA LEU A 347 -12.78 -5.92 -19.78
C LEU A 347 -12.36 -7.36 -20.13
N CYS A 348 -11.66 -7.52 -21.24
CA CYS A 348 -11.08 -8.79 -21.61
C CYS A 348 -9.63 -8.86 -21.14
N ILE A 349 -9.29 -9.91 -20.40
CA ILE A 349 -7.94 -10.21 -19.96
C ILE A 349 -7.48 -11.43 -20.75
N SER A 350 -6.87 -11.20 -21.91
CA SER A 350 -6.24 -12.27 -22.69
C SER A 350 -4.75 -12.30 -22.42
N ASN A 351 -4.25 -13.34 -21.77
CA ASN A 351 -2.82 -13.51 -21.58
C ASN A 351 -2.45 -14.97 -21.29
N GLN A 352 -1.52 -15.52 -22.07
CA GLN A 352 -1.16 -16.94 -21.99
C GLN A 352 -0.18 -17.25 -20.85
N THR A 353 0.54 -16.27 -20.31
CA THR A 353 1.55 -16.48 -19.25
C THR A 353 1.06 -16.07 -17.87
N LEU A 354 -0.07 -15.36 -17.80
CA LEU A 354 -0.64 -14.85 -16.57
C LEU A 354 -1.02 -15.99 -15.63
N SER A 355 -0.49 -15.94 -14.41
CA SER A 355 -0.73 -16.92 -13.36
C SER A 355 -1.49 -16.32 -12.18
N ASN A 356 -1.30 -15.02 -11.90
CA ASN A 356 -1.95 -14.33 -10.80
C ASN A 356 -2.68 -13.09 -11.32
N LEU A 357 -3.99 -13.03 -11.07
CA LEU A 357 -4.82 -11.87 -11.37
C LEU A 357 -5.44 -11.35 -10.08
N THR A 358 -5.27 -10.06 -9.81
CA THR A 358 -5.96 -9.36 -8.73
C THR A 358 -6.70 -8.15 -9.28
N ILE A 359 -7.99 -8.09 -9.00
CA ILE A 359 -8.85 -6.98 -9.34
C ILE A 359 -9.41 -6.42 -8.04
N PHE A 360 -9.12 -5.15 -7.77
CA PHE A 360 -9.68 -4.43 -6.64
C PHE A 360 -10.48 -3.27 -7.20
N HIS A 361 -11.82 -3.35 -7.14
CA HIS A 361 -12.73 -2.30 -7.59
C HIS A 361 -12.47 -1.78 -9.02
N ILE A 362 -13.26 -2.24 -9.99
CA ILE A 362 -13.28 -1.71 -11.36
C ILE A 362 -14.60 -0.98 -11.59
N CYS A 363 -14.50 0.26 -12.08
CA CYS A 363 -15.64 1.07 -12.47
C CYS A 363 -15.83 1.03 -13.98
N PHE A 364 -17.09 1.08 -14.40
CA PHE A 364 -17.48 1.23 -15.79
C PHE A 364 -18.27 2.53 -15.91
N ALA A 365 -18.17 3.21 -17.05
CA ALA A 365 -18.92 4.43 -17.31
C ALA A 365 -20.42 4.15 -17.51
N ASP A 366 -20.75 2.96 -17.99
CA ASP A 366 -22.12 2.46 -18.07
C ASP A 366 -22.43 1.62 -16.81
N GLU A 367 -23.52 1.94 -16.14
CA GLU A 367 -23.96 1.25 -14.93
C GLU A 367 -24.86 0.03 -15.24
N PHE A 368 -25.26 -0.17 -16.50
CA PHE A 368 -26.29 -1.15 -16.87
C PHE A 368 -25.75 -2.48 -17.41
N PHE A 369 -24.57 -2.51 -18.06
CA PHE A 369 -24.02 -3.74 -18.61
C PHE A 369 -22.50 -3.79 -18.58
N ASN A 370 -21.95 -4.64 -17.71
CA ASN A 370 -20.52 -4.74 -17.46
C ASN A 370 -20.06 -6.20 -17.45
N GLU A 371 -19.04 -6.53 -18.25
CA GLU A 371 -18.53 -7.90 -18.36
C GLU A 371 -17.01 -7.97 -18.16
N ILE A 372 -16.56 -8.99 -17.43
CA ILE A 372 -15.15 -9.39 -17.33
C ILE A 372 -14.99 -10.72 -18.06
N VAL A 373 -14.12 -10.74 -19.08
CA VAL A 373 -13.85 -11.94 -19.89
C VAL A 373 -12.45 -12.44 -19.59
N LEU A 374 -12.34 -13.68 -19.10
CA LEU A 374 -11.06 -14.33 -18.83
C LEU A 374 -10.62 -15.23 -19.98
N SER A 375 -9.52 -14.86 -20.63
CA SER A 375 -8.84 -15.66 -21.67
C SER A 375 -7.40 -15.97 -21.22
N THR A 376 -7.30 -16.61 -20.05
CA THR A 376 -6.06 -16.84 -19.29
C THR A 376 -5.94 -18.30 -18.87
N PRO A 377 -5.55 -19.22 -19.79
CA PRO A 377 -5.62 -20.65 -19.53
C PRO A 377 -4.69 -21.13 -18.40
N ASN A 378 -3.59 -20.41 -18.12
CA ASN A 378 -2.59 -20.75 -17.10
C ASN A 378 -2.82 -20.03 -15.75
N LEU A 379 -4.02 -19.44 -15.55
CA LEU A 379 -4.35 -18.74 -14.32
C LEU A 379 -4.37 -19.71 -13.13
N CYS A 380 -3.55 -19.42 -12.12
CA CYS A 380 -3.43 -20.20 -10.88
C CYS A 380 -4.14 -19.51 -9.70
N SER A 381 -4.12 -18.18 -9.65
CA SER A 381 -4.75 -17.38 -8.60
C SER A 381 -5.60 -16.28 -9.19
N PHE A 382 -6.85 -16.18 -8.74
CA PHE A 382 -7.75 -15.10 -9.09
C PHE A 382 -8.30 -14.45 -7.82
N THR A 383 -8.10 -13.16 -7.66
CA THR A 383 -8.62 -12.40 -6.53
C THR A 383 -9.44 -11.24 -7.06
N ILE A 384 -10.67 -11.11 -6.59
CA ILE A 384 -11.52 -9.94 -6.85
C ILE A 384 -12.08 -9.42 -5.54
N LEU A 385 -11.93 -8.12 -5.32
CA LEU A 385 -12.25 -7.46 -4.04
C LEU A 385 -12.94 -6.13 -4.32
N ASN A 386 -13.91 -5.75 -3.48
CA ASN A 386 -14.61 -4.46 -3.59
C ASN A 386 -15.20 -4.18 -4.98
N SER A 387 -15.71 -5.22 -5.65
CA SER A 387 -16.35 -5.11 -6.97
C SER A 387 -17.85 -5.37 -6.87
N LEU A 388 -18.60 -4.86 -7.85
CA LEU A 388 -20.05 -5.06 -8.01
C LEU A 388 -20.37 -6.44 -8.59
N ILE A 389 -20.00 -7.50 -7.87
CA ILE A 389 -20.03 -8.90 -8.36
C ILE A 389 -21.44 -9.44 -8.65
N PHE A 390 -22.50 -8.75 -8.21
CA PHE A 390 -23.90 -9.10 -8.47
C PHE A 390 -24.47 -8.40 -9.72
N GLU A 391 -23.73 -7.45 -10.29
CA GLU A 391 -24.15 -6.64 -11.45
C GLU A 391 -23.20 -6.84 -12.64
N GLN A 392 -21.99 -7.37 -12.39
CA GLN A 392 -20.97 -7.63 -13.40
C GLN A 392 -21.02 -9.09 -13.83
N VAL A 393 -21.07 -9.36 -15.13
CA VAL A 393 -20.98 -10.72 -15.68
C VAL A 393 -19.52 -11.15 -15.72
N LEU A 394 -19.21 -12.37 -15.29
CA LEU A 394 -17.92 -13.00 -15.51
C LEU A 394 -18.10 -14.13 -16.50
N SER A 395 -17.30 -14.11 -17.57
CA SER A 395 -17.25 -15.19 -18.53
C SER A 395 -15.79 -15.64 -18.75
N SER A 396 -15.61 -16.84 -19.28
CA SER A 396 -14.28 -17.30 -19.69
C SER A 396 -14.34 -17.98 -21.05
N THR A 397 -13.35 -17.68 -21.88
CA THR A 397 -13.18 -18.29 -23.21
C THR A 397 -12.33 -19.56 -23.16
N CYS A 398 -11.82 -19.93 -21.99
CA CYS A 398 -10.91 -21.06 -21.80
C CYS A 398 -11.25 -21.86 -20.54
N ASN A 399 -10.79 -23.10 -20.47
CA ASN A 399 -10.93 -23.89 -19.26
C ASN A 399 -9.86 -23.51 -18.23
N LEU A 400 -10.27 -22.95 -17.09
CA LEU A 400 -9.41 -22.54 -15.98
C LEU A 400 -8.90 -23.74 -15.14
N SER A 401 -8.31 -24.73 -15.81
CA SER A 401 -7.90 -26.01 -15.21
C SER A 401 -6.72 -25.93 -14.25
N PHE A 402 -5.92 -24.85 -14.29
CA PHE A 402 -4.79 -24.63 -13.39
C PHE A 402 -5.16 -23.85 -12.13
N LEU A 403 -6.39 -23.35 -12.03
CA LEU A 403 -6.85 -22.49 -10.95
C LEU A 403 -6.73 -23.22 -9.60
N GLN A 404 -5.84 -22.71 -8.74
CA GLN A 404 -5.58 -23.22 -7.40
C GLN A 404 -6.42 -22.47 -6.38
N GLN A 405 -6.40 -21.14 -6.44
CA GLN A 405 -7.00 -20.29 -5.44
C GLN A 405 -7.87 -19.20 -6.07
N VAL A 406 -9.07 -19.03 -5.51
CA VAL A 406 -9.96 -17.93 -5.80
C VAL A 406 -10.30 -17.22 -4.50
N ASN A 407 -10.20 -15.89 -4.49
CA ASN A 407 -10.66 -15.06 -3.38
C ASN A 407 -11.62 -14.00 -3.89
N ILE A 408 -12.86 -14.02 -3.41
CA ILE A 408 -13.92 -13.11 -3.84
C ILE A 408 -14.44 -12.37 -2.62
N ASP A 409 -14.40 -11.06 -2.67
CA ASP A 409 -15.12 -10.19 -1.76
C ASP A 409 -15.73 -9.03 -2.56
N GLY A 410 -16.90 -8.56 -2.16
CA GLY A 410 -17.65 -7.57 -2.92
C GLY A 410 -18.95 -7.20 -2.25
N PHE A 411 -19.60 -6.18 -2.79
CA PHE A 411 -20.84 -5.64 -2.25
C PHE A 411 -21.86 -5.41 -3.37
N LYS A 412 -23.14 -5.34 -3.00
CA LYS A 412 -24.20 -4.80 -3.86
C LYS A 412 -24.09 -3.27 -3.88
N ASN A 413 -24.39 -2.62 -5.01
CA ASN A 413 -24.29 -1.17 -5.10
C ASN A 413 -25.10 -0.47 -3.97
N SER A 414 -24.45 0.41 -3.21
CA SER A 414 -25.07 1.18 -2.13
C SER A 414 -25.34 2.63 -2.56
N THR A 415 -25.56 2.89 -3.86
CA THR A 415 -26.04 4.19 -4.29
C THR A 415 -27.43 4.44 -3.73
N TRP A 416 -27.49 5.41 -2.83
CA TRP A 416 -28.67 6.04 -2.27
C TRP A 416 -29.64 6.50 -3.37
N ASN A 417 -30.49 5.60 -3.88
CA ASN A 417 -31.74 5.96 -4.54
C ASN A 417 -32.64 4.73 -4.60
N LEU A 418 -33.92 4.98 -4.30
CA LEU A 418 -35.00 4.02 -4.42
C LEU A 418 -35.18 3.60 -5.88
N SER A 419 -34.64 2.46 -6.25
CA SER A 419 -35.20 1.58 -7.28
C SER A 419 -34.88 0.14 -6.94
N GLU A 420 -35.90 -0.71 -7.06
CA GLU A 420 -35.96 -2.14 -6.75
C GLU A 420 -35.13 -3.00 -7.72
N ASP A 421 -33.92 -2.58 -8.10
CA ASP A 421 -33.02 -3.41 -8.92
C ASP A 421 -32.15 -4.27 -8.01
N ILE A 422 -32.67 -5.47 -7.74
CA ILE A 422 -32.05 -6.50 -6.93
C ILE A 422 -30.92 -7.12 -7.76
N GLY A 423 -29.66 -6.78 -7.48
CA GLY A 423 -28.53 -7.54 -8.03
C GLY A 423 -28.71 -9.04 -7.74
N GLU A 424 -28.75 -9.86 -8.79
CA GLU A 424 -29.30 -11.21 -8.72
C GLU A 424 -28.25 -12.22 -8.22
N ALA A 425 -28.61 -13.08 -7.27
CA ALA A 425 -27.73 -14.19 -6.89
C ALA A 425 -27.39 -15.11 -8.08
N SER A 426 -28.26 -15.15 -9.10
CA SER A 426 -28.05 -15.84 -10.38
C SER A 426 -26.74 -15.43 -11.07
N VAL A 427 -26.40 -14.13 -11.04
CA VAL A 427 -25.16 -13.60 -11.64
C VAL A 427 -23.97 -14.17 -10.90
N PHE A 428 -23.95 -14.11 -9.57
CA PHE A 428 -22.84 -14.66 -8.80
C PHE A 428 -22.73 -16.19 -8.95
N LEU A 429 -23.86 -16.92 -9.03
CA LEU A 429 -23.84 -18.36 -9.33
C LEU A 429 -23.20 -18.64 -10.69
N SER A 430 -23.43 -17.81 -11.71
CA SER A 430 -22.76 -17.93 -13.01
C SER A 430 -21.25 -17.73 -12.91
N TRP A 431 -20.76 -16.86 -12.01
CA TRP A 431 -19.32 -16.73 -11.74
C TRP A 431 -18.74 -18.02 -11.17
N LEU A 432 -19.43 -18.61 -10.20
CA LEU A 432 -18.98 -19.85 -9.59
C LEU A 432 -18.94 -21.01 -10.61
N GLN A 433 -19.87 -21.03 -11.58
CA GLN A 433 -19.84 -21.99 -12.68
C GLN A 433 -18.59 -21.81 -13.56
N VAL A 434 -18.20 -20.56 -13.87
CA VAL A 434 -16.95 -20.26 -14.60
C VAL A 434 -15.71 -20.68 -13.80
N LEU A 435 -15.75 -20.53 -12.48
CA LEU A 435 -14.62 -20.80 -11.57
C LEU A 435 -14.63 -22.23 -10.97
N ALA A 436 -15.47 -23.12 -11.49
CA ALA A 436 -15.76 -24.43 -10.90
C ALA A 436 -14.54 -25.38 -10.76
N ASN A 437 -13.44 -25.11 -11.47
CA ASN A 437 -12.21 -25.91 -11.42
C ASN A 437 -11.23 -25.51 -10.30
N VAL A 438 -11.58 -24.54 -9.44
CA VAL A 438 -10.74 -24.09 -8.31
C VAL A 438 -10.56 -25.18 -7.24
N LYS A 439 -9.44 -25.12 -6.49
CA LYS A 439 -9.19 -25.98 -5.31
C LYS A 439 -9.50 -25.31 -3.97
N ILE A 440 -9.15 -24.03 -3.83
CA ILE A 440 -9.37 -23.25 -2.61
C ILE A 440 -10.20 -22.03 -2.98
N LEU A 441 -11.44 -21.99 -2.50
CA LEU A 441 -12.36 -20.87 -2.72
C LEU A 441 -12.53 -20.10 -1.41
N LYS A 442 -12.28 -18.81 -1.43
CA LYS A 442 -12.53 -17.88 -0.32
C LYS A 442 -13.58 -16.87 -0.73
N ILE A 443 -14.59 -16.68 0.10
CA ILE A 443 -15.74 -15.81 -0.16
C ILE A 443 -15.97 -14.90 1.05
N GLY A 444 -16.14 -13.60 0.83
CA GLY A 444 -16.54 -12.64 1.85
C GLY A 444 -17.96 -12.90 2.38
N TYR A 445 -18.18 -12.70 3.67
CA TYR A 445 -19.49 -12.87 4.30
C TYR A 445 -20.57 -11.95 3.71
N SER A 446 -20.18 -10.75 3.29
CA SER A 446 -20.99 -9.80 2.51
C SER A 446 -21.73 -10.45 1.34
N ILE A 447 -21.07 -11.38 0.65
CA ILE A 447 -21.61 -12.12 -0.50
C ILE A 447 -22.65 -13.15 -0.05
N ILE A 448 -22.35 -13.89 1.03
CA ILE A 448 -23.27 -14.88 1.60
C ILE A 448 -24.56 -14.20 2.05
N GLN A 449 -24.46 -13.08 2.75
CA GLN A 449 -25.62 -12.29 3.17
C GLN A 449 -26.42 -11.77 1.97
N ALA A 450 -25.74 -11.34 0.91
CA ALA A 450 -26.39 -10.86 -0.30
C ALA A 450 -27.15 -11.95 -1.07
N ILE A 451 -26.66 -13.19 -1.05
CA ILE A 451 -27.35 -14.37 -1.61
C ILE A 451 -28.56 -14.73 -0.75
N ASP A 452 -28.41 -14.78 0.57
CA ASP A 452 -29.50 -15.11 1.49
C ASP A 452 -30.70 -14.16 1.31
N ASN A 453 -30.40 -12.86 1.32
CA ASN A 453 -31.40 -11.82 1.09
C ASN A 453 -32.13 -12.02 -0.25
N ASP A 454 -31.42 -12.36 -1.33
CA ASP A 454 -32.05 -12.61 -2.62
C ASP A 454 -32.93 -13.87 -2.61
N PHE A 455 -32.47 -14.95 -1.96
CA PHE A 455 -33.23 -16.19 -1.80
C PHE A 455 -34.53 -16.02 -1.01
N THR A 456 -34.59 -15.07 -0.08
CA THR A 456 -35.84 -14.77 0.65
C THR A 456 -36.85 -14.01 -0.21
N VAL A 457 -36.39 -13.22 -1.18
CA VAL A 457 -37.24 -12.32 -1.99
C VAL A 457 -37.60 -12.92 -3.35
N ASN A 458 -36.72 -13.74 -3.94
CA ASN A 458 -36.83 -14.22 -5.32
C ASN A 458 -36.79 -15.76 -5.40
N ASP A 459 -37.95 -16.42 -5.40
CA ASP A 459 -38.04 -17.89 -5.51
C ASP A 459 -37.45 -18.46 -6.82
N ASN A 460 -37.22 -17.63 -7.85
CA ASN A 460 -36.60 -18.09 -9.10
C ASN A 460 -35.08 -18.18 -9.00
N SER A 461 -34.41 -17.41 -8.13
CA SER A 461 -32.96 -17.50 -7.98
C SER A 461 -32.53 -18.79 -7.27
N LYS A 462 -33.37 -19.33 -6.37
CA LYS A 462 -33.23 -20.68 -5.78
C LYS A 462 -33.27 -21.82 -6.80
N LYS A 463 -33.83 -21.60 -8.00
CA LYS A 463 -33.94 -22.62 -9.05
C LYS A 463 -32.73 -22.66 -9.97
N VAL A 464 -31.84 -21.68 -9.89
CA VAL A 464 -30.59 -21.67 -10.66
C VAL A 464 -29.71 -22.80 -10.13
N GLU A 465 -29.26 -23.68 -11.02
CA GLU A 465 -28.42 -24.81 -10.61
C GLU A 465 -27.09 -24.33 -10.02
N PRO A 466 -26.77 -24.70 -8.77
CA PRO A 466 -25.50 -24.40 -8.14
C PRO A 466 -24.33 -25.04 -8.90
N PRO A 467 -23.13 -24.45 -8.79
CA PRO A 467 -21.92 -24.95 -9.47
C PRO A 467 -21.58 -26.39 -9.06
N CYS A 468 -21.05 -27.15 -10.01
CA CYS A 468 -20.45 -28.46 -9.75
C CYS A 468 -18.93 -28.30 -9.67
N PHE A 469 -18.39 -28.17 -8.46
CA PHE A 469 -16.95 -28.04 -8.28
C PHE A 469 -16.26 -29.40 -8.39
N VAL A 470 -15.39 -29.57 -9.39
CA VAL A 470 -14.76 -30.88 -9.67
C VAL A 470 -13.50 -31.11 -8.81
N ARG A 471 -12.84 -30.02 -8.38
CA ARG A 471 -11.51 -30.05 -7.75
C ARG A 471 -11.44 -29.35 -6.40
N LEU A 472 -12.57 -28.86 -5.89
CA LEU A 472 -12.61 -28.04 -4.68
C LEU A 472 -12.20 -28.88 -3.46
N GLU A 473 -11.13 -28.46 -2.80
CA GLU A 473 -10.56 -29.10 -1.60
C GLU A 473 -11.05 -28.35 -0.34
N SER A 474 -11.20 -27.02 -0.42
CA SER A 474 -11.71 -26.20 0.69
C SER A 474 -12.46 -24.95 0.23
N LEU A 475 -13.55 -24.65 0.93
CA LEU A 475 -14.28 -23.38 0.87
C LEU A 475 -14.11 -22.66 2.22
N THR A 476 -13.69 -21.40 2.21
CA THR A 476 -13.58 -20.57 3.41
C THR A 476 -14.49 -19.36 3.29
N VAL A 477 -15.36 -19.15 4.27
CA VAL A 477 -16.13 -17.91 4.41
C VAL A 477 -15.41 -16.98 5.36
N ASN A 478 -15.14 -15.80 4.87
CA ASN A 478 -14.39 -14.73 5.50
C ASN A 478 -15.37 -13.76 6.15
N LYS A 479 -15.50 -13.81 7.48
CA LYS A 479 -16.48 -13.06 8.26
C LYS A 479 -15.80 -11.92 9.01
N GLU A 480 -16.39 -10.74 9.01
CA GLU A 480 -15.93 -9.63 9.83
C GLU A 480 -16.14 -9.95 11.32
N SER A 481 -15.16 -9.65 12.18
CA SER A 481 -15.21 -9.99 13.61
C SER A 481 -16.43 -9.42 14.36
N ASP A 482 -17.01 -8.33 13.85
CA ASP A 482 -18.16 -7.66 14.48
C ASP A 482 -19.52 -8.20 14.02
N ALA A 483 -19.56 -9.10 13.03
CA ALA A 483 -20.79 -9.69 12.54
C ALA A 483 -21.36 -10.70 13.56
N ARG A 484 -22.42 -10.30 14.29
CA ARG A 484 -23.16 -11.17 15.24
C ARG A 484 -24.07 -12.19 14.55
N VAL A 485 -23.57 -12.87 13.53
CA VAL A 485 -24.35 -13.81 12.71
C VAL A 485 -24.01 -15.23 13.15
N PRO A 486 -24.99 -16.11 13.42
CA PRO A 486 -24.72 -17.51 13.72
C PRO A 486 -24.04 -18.23 12.55
N ASP A 487 -23.05 -19.07 12.84
CA ASP A 487 -22.36 -19.84 11.80
C ASP A 487 -23.31 -20.81 11.06
N ASP A 488 -24.40 -21.25 11.72
CA ASP A 488 -25.42 -22.13 11.15
C ASP A 488 -26.12 -21.52 9.91
N GLU A 489 -26.39 -20.21 9.93
CA GLU A 489 -27.01 -19.49 8.79
C GLU A 489 -26.05 -19.44 7.59
N ILE A 490 -24.76 -19.24 7.85
CA ILE A 490 -23.72 -19.25 6.82
C ILE A 490 -23.58 -20.64 6.21
N ILE A 491 -23.62 -21.68 7.04
CA ILE A 491 -23.48 -23.07 6.61
C ILE A 491 -24.63 -23.49 5.70
N GLU A 492 -25.88 -23.11 6.00
CA GLU A 492 -27.04 -23.46 5.17
C GLU A 492 -26.88 -22.99 3.72
N ILE A 493 -26.46 -21.73 3.53
CA ILE A 493 -26.24 -21.16 2.19
C ILE A 493 -25.05 -21.83 1.51
N VAL A 494 -23.96 -22.08 2.25
CA VAL A 494 -22.78 -22.78 1.69
C VAL A 494 -23.12 -24.21 1.26
N GLU A 495 -23.94 -24.93 2.03
CA GLU A 495 -24.42 -26.27 1.65
C GLU A 495 -25.26 -26.22 0.37
N HIS A 496 -26.11 -25.21 0.21
CA HIS A 496 -26.85 -24.99 -1.04
C HIS A 496 -25.90 -24.75 -2.23
N LEU A 497 -24.86 -23.93 -2.06
CA LEU A 497 -23.84 -23.67 -3.10
C LEU A 497 -23.05 -24.95 -3.48
N LEU A 498 -22.91 -25.90 -2.55
CA LEU A 498 -22.13 -27.13 -2.72
C LEU A 498 -22.99 -28.35 -3.07
N GLN A 499 -24.32 -28.23 -3.23
CA GLN A 499 -25.22 -29.37 -3.37
C GLN A 499 -24.88 -30.32 -4.53
N ASN A 500 -24.26 -29.80 -5.60
CA ASN A 500 -23.85 -30.55 -6.79
C ASN A 500 -22.38 -31.03 -6.74
N THR A 501 -21.64 -30.71 -5.67
CA THR A 501 -20.20 -30.93 -5.56
C THR A 501 -19.89 -32.24 -4.84
N THR A 502 -19.11 -33.11 -5.49
CA THR A 502 -18.63 -34.37 -4.90
C THR A 502 -17.17 -34.65 -5.29
N PRO A 503 -16.28 -34.99 -4.33
CA PRO A 503 -16.50 -35.11 -2.88
C PRO A 503 -16.71 -33.74 -2.19
N MET A 504 -17.36 -33.76 -1.03
CA MET A 504 -17.62 -32.54 -0.26
C MET A 504 -16.30 -31.90 0.24
N PRO A 505 -16.06 -30.60 -0.02
CA PRO A 505 -14.83 -29.92 0.42
C PRO A 505 -14.83 -29.62 1.92
N ARG A 506 -13.67 -29.22 2.45
CA ARG A 506 -13.57 -28.67 3.81
C ARG A 506 -14.15 -27.27 3.86
N VAL A 507 -15.25 -27.08 4.57
CA VAL A 507 -15.85 -25.78 4.83
C VAL A 507 -15.25 -25.20 6.12
N ASN A 508 -14.72 -23.98 6.04
CA ASN A 508 -14.21 -23.23 7.19
C ASN A 508 -14.91 -21.86 7.25
N ILE A 509 -15.17 -21.39 8.46
CA ILE A 509 -15.57 -20.00 8.71
C ILE A 509 -14.42 -19.37 9.48
N THR A 510 -13.91 -18.25 8.99
CA THR A 510 -12.79 -17.55 9.61
C THR A 510 -13.17 -16.11 9.88
N GLU A 511 -12.97 -15.68 11.12
CA GLU A 511 -13.06 -14.27 11.49
C GLU A 511 -11.81 -13.54 10.98
N ILE A 512 -12.04 -12.50 10.19
CA ILE A 512 -11.01 -11.57 9.77
C ILE A 512 -11.23 -10.27 10.55
N TYR A 513 -10.15 -9.78 11.15
CA TYR A 513 -10.11 -8.40 11.60
C TYR A 513 -10.00 -7.52 10.36
N GLU A 514 -11.02 -6.72 10.08
CA GLU A 514 -10.94 -5.69 9.05
C GLU A 514 -9.84 -4.69 9.41
N ASN A 515 -8.63 -4.95 8.95
CA ASN A 515 -7.66 -3.90 8.77
C ASN A 515 -7.97 -3.28 7.41
N TYR A 516 -8.85 -2.28 7.37
CA TYR A 516 -9.13 -1.48 6.17
C TYR A 516 -7.84 -1.03 5.45
N ASP A 517 -6.71 -0.95 6.16
CA ASP A 517 -5.39 -0.62 5.62
C ASP A 517 -4.68 -1.74 4.83
N GLN A 518 -5.05 -3.02 4.98
CA GLN A 518 -4.42 -4.10 4.21
C GLN A 518 -4.93 -4.16 2.76
N TYR A 519 -6.13 -3.64 2.50
CA TYR A 519 -6.69 -3.54 1.15
C TYR A 519 -5.99 -2.47 0.28
N TYR A 520 -5.36 -1.47 0.91
CA TYR A 520 -4.60 -0.40 0.24
C TYR A 520 -3.10 -0.68 0.10
N ARG A 521 -2.58 -1.80 0.61
CA ARG A 521 -1.16 -2.15 0.51
C ARG A 521 -0.96 -3.63 0.14
N CYS A 522 -1.05 -3.91 -1.16
CA CYS A 522 -0.34 -5.01 -1.82
C CYS A 522 0.04 -4.59 -3.23
#